data_AF-A0A3G5CPY0-F1
#
_entry.id   AF-A0A3G5CPY0-F1
#
_cell.length_a   1.000
_cell.length_b   1.000
_cell.length_c   1.000
_cell.angle_alpha   90.00
_cell.angle_beta   90.00
_cell.angle_gamma   90.00
#
_symmetry.space_group_name_H-M   'P 1'
#
loop_
_entity.id
_entity.type
_entity.pdbx_description
1 polymer ?
#
loop_
_entity_poly.entity_id
_entity_poly.type
_entity_poly.pdbx_seq_one_letter_code
_entity_poly.pdbx_strand_id
1 'polypeptide(L)' 'MAVPKKRTSGSKKKIRNNVWKIKSAGKASKSFSLARSVLSGRSKSFYYVMEKKSFRTNQQYLTTPQGQLMDRYEGGG' A
#
# COMPACT_ATOMS: atom_id res chain seq x y z
N MET A 1 -45.85 21.55 -1.77
CA MET A 1 -44.75 20.59 -2.08
C MET A 1 -45.36 19.33 -2.67
N ALA A 2 -44.76 18.75 -3.71
CA ALA A 2 -45.27 17.50 -4.30
C ALA A 2 -44.94 16.31 -3.39
N VAL A 3 -45.94 15.47 -3.12
CA VAL A 3 -45.82 14.28 -2.27
C VAL A 3 -45.97 13.02 -3.13
N PRO A 4 -45.07 12.03 -3.01
CA PRO A 4 -45.18 10.80 -3.78
C PRO A 4 -46.42 10.01 -3.35
N LYS A 5 -47.31 9.73 -4.30
CA LYS A 5 -48.55 8.98 -4.03
C LYS A 5 -48.30 7.51 -3.65
N LYS A 6 -47.21 6.92 -4.15
CA LYS A 6 -46.82 5.51 -3.93
C LYS A 6 -45.32 5.39 -3.74
N ARG A 7 -44.90 4.36 -3.00
CA ARG A 7 -43.48 4.06 -2.82
C ARG A 7 -42.84 3.59 -4.12
N THR A 8 -41.56 3.90 -4.31
CA THR A 8 -40.77 3.32 -5.40
C THR A 8 -40.60 1.81 -5.18
N SER A 9 -40.74 1.00 -6.23
CA SER A 9 -40.46 -0.44 -6.16
C SER A 9 -38.98 -0.72 -5.85
N GLY A 10 -38.68 -1.89 -5.27
CA GLY A 10 -37.31 -2.26 -4.92
C GLY A 10 -36.35 -2.21 -6.12
N SER A 11 -36.78 -2.68 -7.28
CA SER A 11 -35.99 -2.66 -8.52
C SER A 11 -35.64 -1.22 -8.95
N LYS A 12 -36.64 -0.32 -9.01
CA LYS A 12 -36.42 1.09 -9.39
C LYS A 12 -35.50 1.82 -8.42
N LYS A 13 -35.55 1.50 -7.11
CA LYS A 13 -34.60 2.02 -6.11
C LYS A 13 -33.18 1.51 -6.37
N LYS A 14 -33.00 0.19 -6.61
CA LYS A 14 -31.69 -0.41 -6.88
C LYS A 14 -31.04 0.16 -8.13
N ILE A 15 -31.78 0.35 -9.22
CA ILE A 15 -31.27 0.93 -10.48
C ILE A 15 -30.69 2.34 -10.22
N ARG A 16 -31.44 3.22 -9.55
CA ARG A 16 -30.96 4.58 -9.23
C ARG A 16 -29.69 4.56 -8.36
N ASN A 17 -29.63 3.66 -7.38
CA ASN A 17 -28.44 3.51 -6.54
C ASN A 17 -27.25 2.97 -7.35
N ASN A 18 -27.48 2.06 -8.29
CA ASN A 18 -26.42 1.51 -9.13
C ASN A 18 -25.79 2.59 -10.03
N VAL A 19 -26.61 3.47 -10.62
CA VAL A 19 -26.11 4.62 -11.41
C VAL A 19 -25.17 5.50 -10.59
N TRP A 20 -25.48 5.74 -9.31
CA TRP A 20 -24.60 6.47 -8.41
C TRP A 20 -23.30 5.72 -8.11
N LYS A 21 -23.36 4.40 -7.90
CA LYS A 21 -22.18 3.56 -7.62
C LYS A 21 -21.25 3.41 -8.83
N ILE A 22 -21.78 3.27 -10.04
CA ILE A 22 -20.95 3.11 -11.26
C ILE A 22 -20.05 4.32 -11.50
N LYS A 23 -20.49 5.53 -11.12
CA LYS A 23 -19.68 6.75 -11.25
C LYS A 23 -18.35 6.68 -10.47
N SER A 24 -18.27 5.91 -9.37
CA SER A 24 -17.01 5.75 -8.63
C SER A 24 -16.04 4.80 -9.33
N ALA A 25 -16.54 3.79 -10.06
CA ALA A 25 -15.72 2.82 -10.76
C ALA A 25 -14.80 3.50 -11.80
N GLY A 26 -15.32 4.45 -12.58
CA GLY A 26 -14.49 5.20 -13.55
C GLY A 26 -13.38 6.03 -12.89
N LYS A 27 -13.63 6.59 -11.70
CA LYS A 27 -12.59 7.29 -10.93
C LYS A 27 -11.55 6.33 -10.37
N ALA A 28 -11.98 5.16 -9.89
CA ALA A 28 -11.09 4.12 -9.38
C ALA A 28 -10.12 3.63 -10.47
N SER A 29 -10.61 3.34 -11.68
CA SER A 29 -9.76 2.91 -12.80
C SER A 29 -8.69 3.96 -13.16
N LYS A 30 -9.07 5.24 -13.23
CA LYS A 30 -8.14 6.33 -13.49
C LYS A 30 -7.08 6.45 -12.39
N SER A 31 -7.51 6.38 -11.13
CA SER A 31 -6.60 6.43 -9.97
C SER A 31 -5.62 5.25 -9.97
N PHE A 32 -6.08 4.04 -10.31
CA PHE A 32 -5.23 2.86 -10.37
C PHE A 32 -4.18 2.95 -11.48
N SER A 33 -4.57 3.38 -12.68
CA SER A 33 -3.62 3.61 -13.77
C SER A 33 -2.59 4.68 -13.41
N LEU A 34 -3.00 5.75 -12.72
CA LEU A 34 -2.09 6.79 -12.24
C LEU A 34 -1.10 6.24 -11.20
N ALA A 35 -1.57 5.48 -10.21
CA ALA A 35 -0.71 4.84 -9.22
C ALA A 35 0.33 3.93 -9.87
N ARG A 36 -0.06 3.09 -10.83
CA ARG A 36 0.88 2.24 -11.58
C ARG A 36 1.95 3.05 -12.32
N SER A 37 1.54 4.14 -12.97
CA SER A 37 2.48 5.05 -13.66
C SER A 37 3.53 5.60 -12.69
N VAL A 38 3.08 6.05 -11.52
CA VAL A 38 3.92 6.55 -10.43
C VAL A 38 4.88 5.48 -9.91
N LEU A 39 4.36 4.30 -9.54
CA LEU A 39 5.19 3.20 -9.02
C LEU A 39 6.25 2.73 -10.03
N SER A 40 5.99 2.86 -11.33
CA SER A 40 6.93 2.41 -12.36
C SER A 40 8.20 3.27 -12.48
N GLY A 41 8.21 4.50 -11.94
CA GLY A 41 9.34 5.43 -12.00
C GLY A 41 9.71 5.93 -13.41
N ARG A 42 8.98 5.52 -14.45
CA ARG A 42 9.26 5.89 -15.86
C ARG A 42 8.61 7.21 -16.27
N SER A 43 7.58 7.64 -15.56
CA SER A 43 6.88 8.90 -15.85
C SER A 43 7.63 10.08 -15.24
N LYS A 44 7.92 11.10 -16.06
CA LYS A 44 8.61 12.34 -15.64
C LYS A 44 7.65 13.52 -15.41
N SER A 45 6.36 13.35 -15.67
CA SER A 45 5.38 14.45 -15.65
C SER A 45 4.64 14.62 -14.31
N PHE A 46 4.81 13.68 -13.37
CA PHE A 46 4.07 13.68 -12.10
C PHE A 46 5.05 13.63 -10.92
N TYR A 47 5.05 14.68 -10.10
CA TYR A 47 5.93 14.83 -8.95
C TYR A 47 5.11 14.79 -7.65
N TYR A 48 5.59 14.02 -6.68
CA TYR A 48 5.05 13.99 -5.33
C TYR A 48 6.22 14.00 -4.34
N VAL A 49 6.04 14.69 -3.21
CA VAL A 49 7.07 14.77 -2.17
C VAL A 49 7.21 13.38 -1.54
N MET A 50 8.33 12.71 -1.82
CA MET A 50 8.67 11.44 -1.19
C MET A 50 9.70 11.68 -0.10
N GLU A 51 9.34 11.44 1.15
CA GLU A 51 10.35 11.21 2.18
C GLU A 51 11.10 9.92 1.85
N LYS A 52 12.39 10.05 1.51
CA LYS A 52 13.27 8.89 1.35
C LYS A 52 13.50 8.26 2.73
N LYS A 53 12.65 7.34 3.14
CA LYS A 53 12.94 6.47 4.28
C LYS A 53 14.05 5.50 3.88
N SER A 54 15.27 5.77 4.32
CA SER A 54 16.37 4.81 4.22
C SER A 54 16.09 3.66 5.18
N PHE A 55 15.71 2.49 4.66
CA PHE A 55 15.70 1.27 5.46
C PHE A 55 17.13 0.95 5.85
N ARG A 56 17.50 1.16 7.11
CA ARG A 56 18.78 0.71 7.63
C ARG A 56 18.74 -0.81 7.73
N THR A 57 19.40 -1.50 6.80
CA THR A 57 19.66 -2.94 6.94
C THR A 57 20.83 -3.11 7.90
N ASN A 58 20.57 -3.62 9.11
CA ASN A 58 21.61 -4.06 10.03
C ASN A 58 22.28 -5.32 9.47
N GLN A 59 23.32 -5.16 8.65
CA GLN A 59 24.26 -6.24 8.36
C GLN A 59 25.18 -6.39 9.58
N GLN A 60 24.74 -7.16 10.57
CA GLN A 60 25.56 -7.53 11.72
C GLN A 60 25.97 -9.00 11.65
N TYR A 61 26.46 -9.47 10.50
CA TYR A 61 27.24 -10.70 10.46
C TYR A 61 28.26 -10.53 9.35
N LEU A 62 29.52 -10.81 9.68
CA LEU A 62 30.74 -10.93 8.85
C LEU A 62 31.84 -9.99 9.38
N THR A 63 32.67 -10.51 10.29
CA THR A 63 34.15 -10.53 10.23
C THR A 63 34.73 -10.68 11.64
N THR A 64 35.19 -11.88 11.98
CA THR A 64 36.34 -12.03 12.88
C THR A 64 37.40 -12.79 12.09
N PRO A 65 38.55 -12.15 11.74
CA PRO A 65 39.69 -12.88 11.21
C PRO A 65 40.35 -13.70 12.33
N GLN A 66 40.88 -14.85 11.94
CA GLN A 66 41.48 -15.91 12.75
C GLN A 66 42.27 -15.49 13.99
N GLY A 67 42.15 -16.32 15.05
CA GLY A 67 43.33 -16.77 15.79
C GLY A 67 43.25 -16.65 17.31
N GLN A 68 42.61 -17.60 18.00
CA GLN A 68 43.02 -18.01 19.35
C GLN A 68 42.49 -19.42 19.68
N LEU A 69 43.43 -20.35 19.79
CA LEU A 69 43.35 -21.71 20.33
C LEU A 69 43.86 -21.65 21.79
N MET A 70 43.31 -22.50 22.66
CA MET A 70 43.68 -22.76 24.08
C MET A 70 43.16 -21.72 25.09
N ASP A 71 42.52 -22.05 26.22
CA ASP A 71 42.33 -23.31 26.96
C ASP A 71 40.97 -23.32 27.66
N ARG A 72 40.28 -24.48 27.66
CA ARG A 72 39.28 -24.77 28.71
C ARG A 72 40.01 -25.49 29.82
N TYR A 73 40.25 -24.80 30.93
CA TYR A 73 40.51 -25.42 32.22
C TYR A 73 39.52 -24.94 33.26
N GLU A 74 39.20 -25.88 34.14
CA GLU A 74 38.09 -25.97 35.08
C GLU A 74 38.13 -24.95 36.21
N GLY A 75 37.00 -24.81 36.93
CA GLY A 75 36.95 -24.13 38.22
C GLY A 75 35.54 -24.07 38.78
N GLY A 76 35.15 -25.13 39.50
CA GLY A 76 33.92 -25.15 40.30
C GLY A 76 33.97 -24.22 41.51
N GLY A 77 32.77 -23.91 42.02
CA GLY A 77 32.50 -23.12 43.23
C GLY A 77 31.03 -22.77 43.29
#